data_AF-A0A2R5LIR7-F1
#
_entry.id   AF-A0A2R5LIR7-F1
#
_cell.length_a   1.000
_cell.length_b   1.000
_cell.length_c   1.000
_cell.angle_alpha   90.00
_cell.angle_beta   90.00
_cell.angle_gamma   90.00
#
_symmetry.space_group_name_H-M   'P 1'
#
loop_
_entity.id
_entity.type
_entity.pdbx_description
1 polymer ?
#
loop_
_entity_poly.entity_id
_entity_poly.type
_entity_poly.pdbx_seq_one_letter_code
_entity_poly.pdbx_strand_id
1 'polypeptide(L)'
;GPFDLIVADPPWDNRSVRRKNSYVCLGRRRYEELLLQLPVARLGSNGGPPGLVVVWCTHNASQLEFVVKQLLPAWGTPFLGVWYWVKVTRRGVPVRPIGGVHKQPVEYLVFGGTAADFPDHRIVVSVPSSIHSHKFPLTELLKPWIGEKPRCLELFARYLVPHWTSIGDEVLKLQRLELYEEVEDPTVQDCQAPKE
;
A
#
# COMPACT_ATOMS: atom_id res chain seq x y z
N GLY A 1 -3.13 18.35 4.31
CA GLY A 1 -4.51 18.38 4.81
C GLY A 1 -4.91 16.99 5.25
N PRO A 2 -6.08 16.80 5.90
CA PRO A 2 -6.49 15.47 6.30
C PRO A 2 -6.62 14.50 5.10
N PHE A 3 -6.51 13.20 5.35
CA PHE A 3 -6.50 12.16 4.32
C PHE A 3 -7.76 11.32 4.41
N ASP A 4 -8.31 11.00 3.24
CA ASP A 4 -9.50 10.17 3.10
C ASP A 4 -9.10 8.68 3.01
N LEU A 5 -7.93 8.42 2.41
CA LEU A 5 -7.28 7.11 2.30
C LEU A 5 -5.83 7.18 2.78
N ILE A 6 -5.42 6.23 3.62
CA ILE A 6 -4.02 6.00 3.98
C ILE A 6 -3.62 4.57 3.61
N VAL A 7 -2.56 4.42 2.82
CA VAL A 7 -1.94 3.12 2.51
C VAL A 7 -0.59 3.05 3.19
N ALA A 8 -0.28 1.92 3.82
CA ALA A 8 1.02 1.66 4.42
C ALA A 8 1.62 0.36 3.87
N ASP A 9 2.89 0.38 3.47
CA ASP A 9 3.69 -0.83 3.20
C ASP A 9 4.90 -0.89 4.14
N PRO A 10 4.69 -1.19 5.44
CA PRO A 10 5.80 -1.21 6.38
C PRO A 10 6.89 -2.21 5.96
N PRO A 11 8.18 -1.91 6.17
CA PRO A 11 9.28 -2.87 6.01
C PRO A 11 9.24 -3.95 7.10
N TRP A 12 8.30 -4.88 6.98
CA TRP A 12 8.11 -6.00 7.91
C TRP A 12 9.40 -6.79 8.13
N ASP A 13 9.69 -7.11 9.40
CA ASP A 13 10.89 -7.87 9.76
C ASP A 13 10.96 -9.16 8.94
N ASN A 14 12.03 -9.28 8.16
CA ASN A 14 12.29 -10.45 7.35
C ASN A 14 13.69 -10.96 7.66
N ARG A 15 13.75 -12.23 8.09
CA ARG A 15 15.00 -12.94 8.40
C ARG A 15 16.04 -12.86 7.27
N SER A 16 15.59 -12.69 6.01
CA SER A 16 16.47 -12.50 4.83
C SER A 16 17.03 -11.08 4.67
N VAL A 17 16.29 -10.05 5.10
CA VAL A 17 16.74 -8.63 5.07
C VAL A 17 17.74 -8.36 6.19
N ARG A 18 17.55 -9.00 7.35
CA ARG A 18 18.46 -8.91 8.50
C ARG A 18 19.90 -9.38 8.23
N ARG A 19 20.11 -10.20 7.19
CA ARG A 19 21.45 -10.65 6.76
C ARG A 19 22.14 -9.68 5.78
N LYS A 20 21.42 -8.71 5.20
CA LYS A 20 21.93 -7.80 4.17
C LYS A 20 22.36 -6.43 4.69
N ASN A 21 22.22 -6.13 5.99
CA ASN A 21 22.63 -4.87 6.64
C ASN A 21 22.15 -3.56 5.97
N SER A 22 21.18 -3.61 5.05
CA SER A 22 20.77 -2.46 4.26
C SER A 22 19.71 -1.57 4.93
N TYR A 23 19.25 -1.93 6.13
CA TYR A 23 18.30 -1.16 6.94
C TYR A 23 18.67 -1.30 8.42
N VAL A 24 18.38 -0.29 9.24
CA VAL A 24 18.48 -0.37 10.71
C VAL A 24 17.47 -1.43 11.18
N CYS A 25 17.93 -2.66 11.35
CA CYS A 25 17.06 -3.78 11.73
C CYS A 25 16.76 -3.70 13.23
N LEU A 26 15.76 -2.91 13.60
CA LEU A 26 15.16 -3.00 14.93
C LEU A 26 14.51 -4.38 15.06
N GLY A 27 14.59 -4.99 16.25
CA GLY A 27 13.89 -6.24 16.50
C GLY A 27 12.38 -6.07 16.27
N ARG A 28 11.72 -7.11 15.73
CA ARG A 28 10.29 -7.11 15.38
C ARG A 28 9.39 -6.33 16.35
N ARG A 29 9.46 -6.60 17.65
CA ARG A 29 8.64 -5.92 18.68
C ARG A 29 8.83 -4.41 18.70
N ARG A 30 10.08 -3.94 18.70
CA ARG A 30 10.37 -2.51 18.71
C ARG A 30 9.87 -1.82 17.46
N TYR A 31 9.89 -2.51 16.32
CA TYR A 31 9.33 -1.99 15.09
C TYR A 31 7.79 -1.91 15.14
N GLU A 32 7.14 -2.96 15.63
CA GLU A 32 5.69 -2.99 15.89
C GLU A 32 5.28 -1.86 16.86
N GLU A 33 6.04 -1.61 17.93
CA GLU A 33 5.83 -0.50 18.87
C GLU A 33 5.91 0.88 18.19
N LEU A 34 6.86 1.07 17.27
CA LEU A 34 6.97 2.33 16.51
C LEU A 34 5.78 2.52 15.55
N LEU A 35 5.30 1.45 14.91
CA LEU A 35 4.11 1.53 14.06
C LEU A 35 2.87 1.95 14.84
N LEU A 36 2.72 1.45 16.07
CA LEU A 36 1.62 1.83 16.96
C LEU A 36 1.67 3.31 17.38
N GLN A 37 2.86 3.93 17.38
CA GLN A 37 3.04 5.34 17.75
C GLN A 37 2.75 6.32 16.60
N LEU A 38 2.55 5.83 15.37
CA LEU A 38 2.22 6.71 14.25
C LEU A 38 0.86 7.39 14.49
N PRO A 39 0.75 8.72 14.28
CA PRO A 39 -0.44 9.48 14.63
C PRO A 39 -1.60 9.33 13.62
N VAL A 40 -1.73 8.16 12.97
CA VAL A 40 -2.70 7.89 11.89
C VAL A 40 -4.14 8.19 12.33
N ALA A 41 -4.47 7.94 13.60
CA ALA A 41 -5.78 8.22 14.19
C ALA A 41 -6.21 9.70 14.15
N ARG A 42 -5.30 10.62 13.78
CA ARG A 42 -5.55 12.07 13.70
C ARG A 42 -5.32 12.64 12.31
N LEU A 43 -4.99 11.80 11.34
CA LEU A 43 -4.64 12.21 9.99
C LEU A 43 -5.85 12.31 9.06
N GLY A 44 -7.04 11.90 9.50
CA GLY A 44 -8.30 12.02 8.76
C GLY A 44 -9.02 13.34 8.99
N SER A 45 -10.16 13.49 8.31
CA SER A 45 -10.97 14.72 8.36
C SER A 45 -11.38 15.10 9.78
N ASN A 46 -11.42 16.41 10.07
CA ASN A 46 -11.69 16.97 11.40
C ASN A 46 -10.72 16.52 12.52
N GLY A 47 -9.52 16.04 12.16
CA GLY A 47 -8.53 15.55 13.13
C GLY A 47 -8.85 14.18 13.72
N GLY A 48 -9.78 13.45 13.11
CA GLY A 48 -10.11 12.06 13.44
C GLY A 48 -9.35 11.05 12.58
N PRO A 49 -9.70 9.74 12.65
CA PRO A 49 -9.10 8.72 11.82
C PRO A 49 -9.51 8.89 10.34
N PRO A 50 -8.69 8.43 9.39
CA PRO A 50 -9.06 8.39 7.97
C PRO A 50 -10.26 7.47 7.73
N GLY A 51 -11.02 7.71 6.66
CA GLY A 51 -12.19 6.89 6.30
C GLY A 51 -11.82 5.46 5.91
N LEU A 52 -10.64 5.30 5.28
CA LEU A 52 -10.09 4.00 4.90
C LEU A 52 -8.57 3.96 5.14
N VAL A 53 -8.11 2.85 5.72
CA VAL A 53 -6.70 2.48 5.87
C VAL A 53 -6.46 1.14 5.21
N VAL A 54 -5.35 1.02 4.50
CA VAL A 54 -4.87 -0.23 3.93
C VAL A 54 -3.46 -0.50 4.40
N VAL A 55 -3.21 -1.70 4.90
CA VAL A 55 -1.88 -2.14 5.30
C VAL A 55 -1.48 -3.34 4.46
N TRP A 56 -0.44 -3.17 3.64
CA TRP A 56 0.19 -4.27 2.93
C TRP A 56 0.86 -5.20 3.92
N CYS A 57 0.56 -6.49 3.83
CA CYS A 57 1.18 -7.52 4.64
C CYS A 57 1.76 -8.66 3.79
N THR A 58 2.82 -9.28 4.30
CA THR A 58 3.29 -10.54 3.72
C THR A 58 2.34 -11.68 4.12
N HIS A 59 2.44 -12.83 3.46
CA HIS A 59 1.72 -14.04 3.87
C HIS A 59 2.27 -14.59 5.19
N ASN A 60 1.94 -13.92 6.29
CA ASN A 60 2.39 -14.23 7.65
C ASN A 60 1.25 -14.01 8.64
N ALA A 61 0.84 -15.08 9.32
CA ALA A 61 -0.32 -15.05 10.23
C ALA A 61 -0.10 -14.13 11.44
N SER A 62 1.10 -14.11 12.02
CA SER A 62 1.40 -13.29 13.19
C SER A 62 1.43 -11.79 12.84
N GLN A 63 1.87 -11.46 11.63
CA GLN A 63 1.79 -10.11 11.11
C GLN A 63 0.33 -9.68 10.88
N LEU A 64 -0.46 -10.54 10.24
CA LEU A 64 -1.89 -10.29 10.02
C LEU A 64 -2.62 -10.06 11.36
N GLU A 65 -2.37 -10.93 12.34
CA GLU A 65 -2.93 -10.81 13.68
C GLU A 65 -2.53 -9.50 14.36
N PHE A 66 -1.25 -9.11 14.31
CA PHE A 66 -0.79 -7.81 14.83
C PHE A 66 -1.55 -6.65 14.18
N VAL A 67 -1.66 -6.64 12.85
CA VAL A 67 -2.33 -5.55 12.14
C VAL A 67 -3.80 -5.45 12.53
N VAL A 68 -4.51 -6.59 12.54
CA VAL A 68 -5.94 -6.64 12.85
C VAL A 68 -6.23 -6.33 14.32
N LYS A 69 -5.45 -6.89 15.24
CA LYS A 69 -5.75 -6.86 16.69
C LYS A 69 -5.11 -5.70 17.44
N GLN A 70 -4.07 -5.08 16.87
CA GLN A 70 -3.31 -4.02 17.56
C GLN A 70 -3.16 -2.77 16.71
N LEU A 71 -2.67 -2.89 15.46
CA LEU A 71 -2.34 -1.71 14.66
C LEU A 71 -3.56 -0.90 14.23
N LEU A 72 -4.54 -1.55 13.60
CA LEU A 72 -5.77 -0.89 13.16
C LEU A 72 -6.54 -0.26 14.33
N PRO A 73 -6.73 -0.94 15.49
CA PRO A 73 -7.27 -0.31 16.69
C PRO A 73 -6.47 0.91 17.18
N ALA A 74 -5.13 0.84 17.22
CA ALA A 74 -4.30 1.97 17.64
C ALA A 74 -4.42 3.17 16.69
N TRP A 75 -4.66 2.91 15.41
CA TRP A 75 -4.91 3.93 14.40
C TRP A 75 -6.37 4.40 14.35
N GLY A 76 -7.23 3.93 15.27
CA GLY A 76 -8.61 4.38 15.39
C GLY A 76 -9.53 3.87 14.28
N THR A 77 -9.11 2.87 13.52
CA THR A 77 -9.86 2.32 12.39
C THR A 77 -10.25 0.87 12.68
N PRO A 78 -11.54 0.54 12.82
CA PRO A 78 -11.95 -0.85 13.05
C PRO A 78 -11.65 -1.71 11.82
N PHE A 79 -11.42 -3.00 12.02
CA PHE A 79 -11.16 -3.94 10.94
C PHE A 79 -12.36 -4.03 9.99
N LEU A 80 -12.11 -3.94 8.68
CA LEU A 80 -13.12 -4.03 7.62
C LEU A 80 -13.04 -5.32 6.81
N GLY A 81 -11.84 -5.83 6.56
CA GLY A 81 -11.66 -7.02 5.72
C GLY A 81 -10.21 -7.25 5.30
N VAL A 82 -9.97 -8.38 4.64
CA VAL A 82 -8.69 -8.75 4.05
C VAL A 82 -8.88 -9.09 2.58
N TRP A 83 -8.10 -8.48 1.70
CA TRP A 83 -7.96 -8.94 0.31
C TRP A 83 -6.65 -9.69 0.10
N TYR A 84 -6.62 -10.53 -0.91
CA TYR A 84 -5.49 -11.37 -1.27
C TYR A 84 -4.94 -10.94 -2.62
N TRP A 85 -3.69 -10.50 -2.66
CA TRP A 85 -2.98 -10.29 -3.91
C TRP A 85 -2.25 -11.56 -4.34
N VAL A 86 -2.75 -12.23 -5.37
CA VAL A 86 -2.15 -13.42 -5.98
C VAL A 86 -1.26 -13.01 -7.15
N LYS A 87 0.01 -13.41 -7.08
CA LYS A 87 1.04 -13.11 -8.08
C LYS A 87 1.10 -14.21 -9.12
N VAL A 88 0.86 -13.85 -10.37
CA VAL A 88 0.88 -14.79 -11.51
C VAL A 88 1.97 -14.42 -12.53
N THR A 89 2.34 -15.38 -13.37
CA THR A 89 3.16 -15.16 -14.55
C THR A 89 2.33 -14.51 -15.66
N ARG A 90 2.97 -14.06 -16.75
CA ARG A 90 2.27 -13.58 -17.96
C ARG A 90 1.35 -14.63 -18.61
N ARG A 91 1.46 -15.90 -18.21
CA ARG A 91 0.60 -17.00 -18.66
C ARG A 91 -0.58 -17.27 -17.71
N GLY A 92 -0.78 -16.43 -16.70
CA GLY A 92 -1.88 -16.56 -15.72
C GLY A 92 -1.66 -17.63 -14.64
N VAL A 93 -0.50 -18.30 -14.62
CA VAL A 93 -0.17 -19.34 -13.63
C VAL A 93 0.54 -18.71 -12.42
N PRO A 94 0.25 -19.10 -11.15
CA PRO A 94 0.95 -18.59 -9.98
C PRO A 94 2.48 -18.63 -10.12
N VAL A 95 3.18 -17.57 -9.70
CA VAL A 95 4.65 -17.50 -9.79
C VAL A 95 5.37 -18.55 -8.94
N ARG A 96 4.67 -19.13 -7.97
CA ARG A 96 5.06 -20.28 -7.15
C ARG A 96 3.83 -21.12 -6.84
N PRO A 97 3.97 -22.42 -6.53
CA PRO A 97 2.83 -23.23 -6.07
C PRO A 97 2.19 -22.64 -4.82
N ILE A 98 0.87 -22.49 -4.83
CA ILE A 98 0.08 -22.15 -3.65
C ILE A 98 0.09 -23.36 -2.70
N GLY A 99 0.24 -23.12 -1.40
CA GLY A 99 0.39 -24.18 -0.39
C GLY A 99 1.77 -24.84 -0.36
N GLY A 100 2.74 -24.36 -1.16
CA GLY A 100 4.11 -24.88 -1.15
C GLY A 100 4.89 -24.57 0.14
N VAL A 101 6.02 -25.26 0.35
CA VAL A 101 6.90 -25.10 1.53
C VAL A 101 7.61 -23.74 1.57
N HIS A 102 7.70 -23.06 0.44
CA HIS A 102 8.38 -21.78 0.30
C HIS A 102 7.42 -20.58 0.48
N LYS A 103 7.96 -19.36 0.31
CA LYS A 103 7.15 -18.13 0.29
C LYS A 103 5.99 -18.28 -0.69
N GLN A 104 4.78 -18.02 -0.20
CA GLN A 104 3.57 -18.07 -0.99
C GLN A 104 3.58 -16.96 -2.07
N PRO A 105 2.97 -17.20 -3.23
CA PRO A 105 2.77 -16.17 -4.26
C PRO A 105 1.62 -15.21 -3.88
N VAL A 106 1.36 -15.03 -2.58
CA VAL A 106 0.22 -14.28 -2.06
C VAL A 106 0.72 -13.24 -1.07
N GLU A 107 0.14 -12.06 -1.10
CA GLU A 107 0.26 -11.03 -0.07
C GLU A 107 -1.13 -10.57 0.36
N TYR A 108 -1.23 -9.96 1.54
CA TYR A 108 -2.50 -9.48 2.07
C TYR A 108 -2.59 -7.97 1.95
N LEU A 109 -3.79 -7.48 1.66
CA LEU A 109 -4.19 -6.11 1.92
C LEU A 109 -5.17 -6.15 3.09
N VAL A 110 -4.77 -5.61 4.23
CA VAL A 110 -5.62 -5.58 5.43
C VAL A 110 -6.27 -4.21 5.51
N PHE A 111 -7.59 -4.18 5.58
CA PHE A 111 -8.39 -2.95 5.56
C PHE A 111 -8.93 -2.63 6.94
N GLY A 112 -8.86 -1.35 7.29
CA GLY A 112 -9.58 -0.79 8.43
C GLY A 112 -10.25 0.53 8.07
N GLY A 113 -11.34 0.88 8.74
CA GLY A 113 -12.11 2.09 8.45
C GLY A 113 -13.59 1.89 8.72
N THR A 114 -14.42 2.73 8.13
CA THR A 114 -15.89 2.73 8.34
C THR A 114 -16.68 2.64 7.04
N ALA A 115 -16.01 2.28 5.94
CA ALA A 115 -16.64 2.10 4.64
C ALA A 115 -17.75 1.03 4.72
N ALA A 116 -18.97 1.41 4.34
CA ALA A 116 -20.10 0.49 4.22
C ALA A 116 -19.92 -0.46 3.04
N ASP A 117 -20.52 -1.65 3.13
CA ASP A 117 -20.54 -2.67 2.07
C ASP A 117 -19.14 -3.03 1.53
N PHE A 118 -18.14 -3.04 2.41
CA PHE A 118 -16.77 -3.38 2.05
C PHE A 118 -16.62 -4.91 1.91
N PRO A 119 -16.14 -5.43 0.76
CA PRO A 119 -16.05 -6.86 0.54
C PRO A 119 -14.89 -7.46 1.33
N ASP A 120 -15.15 -8.52 2.09
CA ASP A 120 -14.10 -9.34 2.69
C ASP A 120 -13.65 -10.44 1.72
N HIS A 121 -12.42 -10.92 1.91
CA HIS A 121 -11.83 -12.03 1.17
C HIS A 121 -11.75 -11.88 -0.36
N ARG A 122 -11.69 -10.65 -0.87
CA ARG A 122 -11.54 -10.39 -2.31
C ARG A 122 -10.16 -10.83 -2.80
N ILE A 123 -10.09 -11.34 -4.02
CA ILE A 123 -8.83 -11.73 -4.67
C ILE A 123 -8.49 -10.74 -5.78
N VAL A 124 -7.28 -10.20 -5.73
CA VAL A 124 -6.68 -9.39 -6.80
C VAL A 124 -5.56 -10.21 -7.43
N VAL A 125 -5.57 -10.33 -8.75
CA VAL A 125 -4.58 -11.12 -9.49
C VAL A 125 -3.80 -10.21 -10.43
N SER A 126 -2.48 -10.24 -10.36
CA SER A 126 -1.64 -9.50 -11.31
C SER A 126 -0.26 -10.12 -11.50
N VAL A 127 0.40 -9.72 -12.59
CA VAL A 127 1.81 -10.03 -12.80
C VAL A 127 2.62 -9.07 -11.93
N PRO A 128 3.45 -9.55 -10.98
CA PRO A 128 4.22 -8.65 -10.14
C PRO A 128 5.32 -7.96 -10.95
N SER A 129 5.68 -6.76 -10.53
CA SER A 129 6.90 -6.10 -10.99
C SER A 129 8.13 -6.99 -10.75
N SER A 130 9.11 -6.91 -11.65
CA SER A 130 10.42 -7.54 -11.46
C SER A 130 11.23 -6.88 -10.32
N ILE A 131 10.84 -5.66 -9.92
CA ILE A 131 11.46 -4.91 -8.83
C ILE A 131 10.85 -5.34 -7.49
N HIS A 132 11.73 -5.67 -6.53
CA HIS A 132 11.34 -6.09 -5.20
C HIS A 132 10.52 -5.02 -4.44
N SER A 133 9.40 -5.46 -3.85
CA SER A 133 8.44 -4.64 -3.11
C SER A 133 7.86 -3.47 -3.91
N HIS A 134 7.73 -3.61 -5.24
CA HIS A 134 6.94 -2.68 -6.05
C HIS A 134 5.51 -3.21 -6.14
N LYS A 135 4.61 -2.60 -5.34
CA LYS A 135 3.18 -2.90 -5.30
C LYS A 135 2.46 -2.18 -6.44
N PHE A 136 1.29 -2.66 -6.83
CA PHE A 136 0.45 -1.92 -7.79
C PHE A 136 -0.31 -0.79 -7.07
N PRO A 137 -0.58 0.34 -7.74
CA PRO A 137 -1.40 1.41 -7.19
C PRO A 137 -2.82 0.94 -6.87
N LEU A 138 -3.39 1.42 -5.77
CA LEU A 138 -4.72 1.00 -5.30
C LEU A 138 -5.85 1.96 -5.66
N THR A 139 -5.54 3.12 -6.24
CA THR A 139 -6.49 4.22 -6.49
C THR A 139 -7.75 3.74 -7.21
N GLU A 140 -7.62 3.14 -8.39
CA GLU A 140 -8.76 2.69 -9.19
C GLU A 140 -9.55 1.56 -8.54
N LEU A 141 -8.87 0.66 -7.82
CA LEU A 141 -9.52 -0.46 -7.15
C LEU A 141 -10.37 -0.04 -5.96
N LEU A 142 -9.97 1.04 -5.28
CA LEU A 142 -10.63 1.53 -4.07
C LEU A 142 -11.59 2.69 -4.34
N LYS A 143 -11.62 3.19 -5.58
CA LYS A 143 -12.48 4.27 -6.06
C LYS A 143 -13.95 4.17 -5.58
N PRO A 144 -14.61 2.98 -5.56
CA PRO A 144 -15.99 2.86 -5.08
C PRO A 144 -16.21 3.28 -3.62
N TRP A 145 -15.17 3.24 -2.77
CA TRP A 145 -15.27 3.55 -1.34
C TRP A 145 -14.65 4.90 -0.95
N ILE A 146 -13.81 5.48 -1.81
CA ILE A 146 -13.08 6.73 -1.53
C ILE A 146 -13.52 7.91 -2.42
N GLY A 147 -14.32 7.64 -3.45
CA GLY A 147 -14.80 8.64 -4.41
C GLY A 147 -13.78 8.99 -5.51
N GLU A 148 -14.11 10.01 -6.31
CA GLU A 148 -13.35 10.39 -7.51
C GLU A 148 -12.04 11.14 -7.22
N LYS A 149 -12.02 11.97 -6.17
CA LYS A 149 -10.88 12.84 -5.84
C LYS A 149 -10.47 12.73 -4.37
N PRO A 150 -10.09 11.52 -3.92
CA PRO A 150 -9.66 11.30 -2.53
C PRO A 150 -8.33 12.01 -2.26
N ARG A 151 -8.13 12.50 -1.04
CA ARG A 151 -6.80 12.89 -0.57
C ARG A 151 -6.13 11.66 0.00
N CYS A 152 -5.10 11.19 -0.69
CA CYS A 152 -4.42 9.96 -0.35
C CYS A 152 -3.04 10.21 0.27
N LEU A 153 -2.68 9.36 1.22
CA LEU A 153 -1.33 9.27 1.79
C LEU A 153 -0.77 7.85 1.61
N GLU A 154 0.46 7.76 1.13
CA GLU A 154 1.24 6.53 1.18
C GLU A 154 2.36 6.66 2.23
N LEU A 155 2.32 5.81 3.25
CA LEU A 155 3.35 5.64 4.26
C LEU A 155 4.33 4.54 3.84
N PHE A 156 5.62 4.78 4.08
CA PHE A 156 6.74 3.93 3.64
C PHE A 156 6.86 3.86 2.10
N ALA A 157 6.46 4.93 1.42
CA ALA A 157 6.45 5.01 -0.03
C ALA A 157 7.86 4.89 -0.61
N ARG A 158 7.94 4.27 -1.79
CA ARG A 158 9.20 4.09 -2.57
C ARG A 158 9.10 4.65 -4.00
N TYR A 159 7.93 5.15 -4.34
CA TYR A 159 7.59 5.73 -5.63
C TYR A 159 6.46 6.75 -5.43
N LEU A 160 6.25 7.58 -6.44
CA LEU A 160 5.18 8.57 -6.48
C LEU A 160 4.02 8.01 -7.30
N VAL A 161 2.82 8.20 -6.76
CA VAL A 161 1.55 7.98 -7.44
C VAL A 161 0.92 9.36 -7.68
N PRO A 162 0.42 9.67 -8.89
CA PRO A 162 -0.22 10.95 -9.18
C PRO A 162 -1.32 11.28 -8.16
N HIS A 163 -1.32 12.52 -7.66
CA HIS A 163 -2.28 13.05 -6.67
C HIS A 163 -2.18 12.46 -5.25
N TRP A 164 -1.14 11.70 -4.94
CA TRP A 164 -0.89 11.19 -3.58
C TRP A 164 0.16 12.02 -2.84
N THR A 165 0.01 12.13 -1.53
CA THR A 165 1.12 12.48 -0.64
C THR A 165 1.92 11.22 -0.35
N SER A 166 3.25 11.27 -0.47
CA SER A 166 4.12 10.12 -0.20
C SER A 166 5.11 10.45 0.92
N ILE A 167 5.21 9.57 1.93
CA ILE A 167 6.13 9.70 3.05
C ILE A 167 6.93 8.41 3.19
N GLY A 168 8.26 8.53 3.26
CA GLY A 168 9.17 7.41 3.47
C GLY A 168 10.63 7.82 3.28
N ASP A 169 11.56 6.94 3.66
CA ASP A 169 12.99 7.20 3.52
C ASP A 169 13.47 7.09 2.05
N GLU A 170 12.67 6.45 1.19
CA GLU A 170 13.07 6.08 -0.17
C GLU A 170 12.04 6.51 -1.23
N VAL A 171 11.28 7.59 -0.99
CA VAL A 171 10.15 8.01 -1.84
C VAL A 171 10.52 8.11 -3.33
N LEU A 172 11.72 8.56 -3.66
CA LEU A 172 12.16 8.74 -5.05
C LEU A 172 12.86 7.51 -5.65
N LYS A 173 13.01 6.41 -4.91
CA LYS A 173 13.86 5.27 -5.30
C LYS A 173 13.43 4.59 -6.60
N LEU A 174 12.14 4.60 -6.91
CA LEU A 174 11.60 4.01 -8.14
C LEU A 174 11.09 5.07 -9.13
N GLN A 175 11.60 6.30 -9.08
CA GLN A 175 11.32 7.33 -10.10
C GLN A 175 12.19 7.10 -11.35
N ARG A 176 11.91 6.01 -12.06
CA ARG A 176 12.63 5.59 -13.27
C ARG A 176 11.68 5.54 -14.44
N LEU A 177 12.03 6.16 -15.57
CA LEU A 177 11.18 6.26 -16.76
C LEU A 177 10.67 4.89 -17.24
N GLU A 178 11.44 3.82 -17.07
CA GLU A 178 11.03 2.48 -17.48
C GLU A 178 9.85 1.89 -16.66
N LEU A 179 9.44 2.57 -15.59
CA LEU A 179 8.31 2.20 -14.74
C LEU A 179 7.07 3.06 -14.99
N TYR A 180 7.15 4.06 -15.87
CA TYR A 180 6.09 5.00 -16.16
C TYR A 180 5.79 5.01 -17.66
N GLU A 181 4.52 5.19 -17.98
CA GLU A 181 4.10 5.51 -19.34
C GLU A 181 3.97 7.03 -19.44
N GLU A 182 4.52 7.60 -20.51
CA GLU A 182 4.35 9.01 -20.79
C GLU A 182 2.90 9.23 -21.23
N VAL A 183 2.23 10.18 -20.57
CA VAL A 183 0.84 10.54 -20.86
C VAL A 183 0.87 11.97 -21.36
N GLU A 184 0.25 12.23 -22.51
CA GLU A 184 0.06 13.60 -22.98
C GLU A 184 -0.78 14.37 -21.97
N ASP A 185 -0.30 15.54 -21.54
CA ASP A 185 -1.08 16.43 -20.69
C ASP A 185 -2.14 17.13 -21.56
N PRO A 186 -3.44 16.82 -21.40
CA PRO A 186 -4.48 17.43 -22.20
C PRO A 186 -4.59 18.94 -21.97
N THR A 187 -3.98 19.49 -20.92
CA THR A 187 -3.96 20.94 -20.65
C THR A 187 -2.86 21.70 -21.40
N VAL A 188 -1.89 20.98 -22.01
CA VAL A 188 -0.77 21.60 -22.73
C VAL A 188 -1.09 21.88 -24.21
N GLN A 189 -2.15 21.27 -24.77
CA GLN A 189 -2.57 21.53 -26.16
C GLN A 189 -3.15 22.94 -26.39
N ASP A 190 -3.70 23.60 -25.36
CA ASP A 190 -4.28 24.96 -25.49
C ASP A 190 -3.26 26.10 -25.45
N CYS A 191 -1.97 25.81 -25.23
CA CYS A 191 -0.91 26.83 -25.16
C CYS A 191 -0.20 27.11 -26.49
N GLN A 192 -0.63 26.51 -27.60
CA GLN A 192 -0.12 26.86 -28.92
C GLN A 192 -0.79 28.15 -29.41
N ALA A 193 -0.15 29.29 -29.13
CA ALA A 193 -0.49 30.58 -29.73
C ALA A 193 -0.51 30.49 -31.27
N PRO A 194 -1.41 31.23 -31.95
CA PRO A 194 -1.46 31.21 -33.41
C PRO A 194 -0.12 31.70 -33.97
N LYS A 195 0.48 30.90 -34.85
CA LYS A 195 1.66 31.30 -35.61
C LYS A 195 1.25 32.42 -36.57
N GLU A 196 1.85 33.60 -36.41
CA GLU A 196 1.86 34.67 -37.43
C GLU A 196 2.60 34.24 -38.70
#